data_AF-A0A929PD57-F1
#
_entry.id   AF-A0A929PD57-F1
#
_cell.length_a   1.000
_cell.length_b   1.000
_cell.length_c   1.000
_cell.angle_alpha   90.00
_cell.angle_beta   90.00
_cell.angle_gamma   90.00
#
_symmetry.space_group_name_H-M   'P 1'
#
loop_
_entity.id
_entity.type
_entity.pdbx_description
1 polymer ?
#
loop_
_entity_poly.entity_id
_entity_poly.type
_entity_poly.pdbx_seq_one_letter_code
_entity_poly.pdbx_strand_id
1 'polypeptide(L)'
;MSNSGTPASISEIEKDIVEALKVYHSMAIKLHSIYVVLGLIAISSSVFVTTFVSGSLQSGVYKDALPYVSFAATASLTLITAFNLGNKANNCRKGWRYLHYAFARYKADIIKLPELLKARDEAETILGGVDFQYNPKPTPN
;
A
#
# COMPACT_ATOMS: atom_id res chain seq x y z
N MET A 1 -44.16 12.27 -5.54
CA MET A 1 -43.19 13.37 -5.71
C MET A 1 -41.86 12.73 -6.09
N SER A 2 -41.51 12.81 -7.37
CA SER A 2 -40.29 12.22 -7.92
C SER A 2 -39.10 13.09 -7.51
N ASN A 3 -38.19 12.55 -6.69
CA ASN A 3 -36.93 13.19 -6.36
C ASN A 3 -36.00 13.01 -7.57
N SER A 4 -36.10 13.91 -8.54
CA SER A 4 -35.20 13.95 -9.70
C SER A 4 -33.80 14.35 -9.22
N GLY A 5 -32.97 13.34 -8.96
CA GLY A 5 -31.54 13.53 -8.81
C GLY A 5 -31.01 14.20 -10.08
N THR A 6 -30.53 15.44 -9.93
CA THR A 6 -29.84 16.16 -11.00
C THR A 6 -28.74 15.25 -11.55
N PRO A 7 -28.68 14.94 -12.85
CA PRO A 7 -27.55 14.23 -13.41
C PRO A 7 -26.32 15.10 -13.15
N ALA A 8 -25.35 14.56 -12.39
CA ALA A 8 -24.11 15.24 -12.11
C ALA A 8 -23.55 15.79 -13.42
N SER A 9 -23.23 17.08 -13.45
CA SER A 9 -22.74 17.69 -14.68
C SER A 9 -21.42 17.01 -15.07
N ILE A 10 -21.10 16.92 -16.37
CA ILE A 10 -19.85 16.30 -16.85
C ILE A 10 -18.63 16.88 -16.09
N SER A 11 -18.68 18.17 -15.77
CA SER A 11 -17.64 18.87 -14.99
C SER A 11 -17.49 18.39 -13.54
N GLU A 12 -18.56 17.92 -12.89
CA GLU A 12 -18.50 17.36 -11.54
C GLU A 12 -17.88 15.97 -11.55
N ILE A 13 -18.21 15.15 -12.54
CA ILE A 13 -17.66 13.80 -12.70
C ILE A 13 -16.15 13.88 -13.01
N GLU A 14 -15.73 14.82 -13.85
CA GLU A 14 -14.29 15.04 -14.09
C GLU A 14 -13.55 15.45 -12.82
N LYS A 15 -14.13 16.32 -11.99
CA LYS A 15 -13.52 16.73 -10.71
C LYS A 15 -13.37 15.55 -9.75
N ASP A 16 -14.41 14.73 -9.62
CA ASP A 16 -14.40 13.53 -8.78
C ASP A 16 -13.30 12.54 -9.23
N ILE A 17 -13.14 12.33 -10.54
CA ILE A 17 -12.09 11.46 -11.08
C ILE A 17 -10.69 12.02 -10.83
N VAL A 18 -10.51 13.34 -10.96
CA VAL A 18 -9.23 13.99 -10.65
C VAL A 18 -8.90 13.88 -9.16
N GLU A 19 -9.90 13.98 -8.29
CA GLU A 19 -9.73 13.78 -6.85
C GLU A 19 -9.35 12.32 -6.54
N ALA A 20 -10.04 11.35 -7.13
CA ALA A 20 -9.70 9.92 -7.02
C ALA A 20 -8.25 9.65 -7.48
N LEU A 21 -7.82 10.24 -8.59
CA LEU A 21 -6.43 10.15 -9.08
C LEU A 21 -5.41 10.65 -8.06
N LYS A 22 -5.68 11.78 -7.40
CA LYS A 22 -4.81 12.34 -6.35
C LYS A 22 -4.75 11.42 -5.13
N VAL A 23 -5.91 10.90 -4.70
CA VAL A 23 -6.00 9.97 -3.58
C VAL A 23 -5.20 8.70 -3.87
N TYR A 24 -5.40 8.09 -5.04
CA TYR A 24 -4.70 6.86 -5.43
C TYR A 24 -3.19 7.05 -5.51
N HIS A 25 -2.74 8.19 -6.04
CA HIS A 25 -1.32 8.54 -6.06
C HIS A 25 -0.74 8.68 -4.65
N SER A 26 -1.45 9.40 -3.77
CA SER A 26 -1.06 9.58 -2.37
C SER A 26 -0.99 8.26 -1.61
N MET A 27 -1.99 7.39 -1.79
CA MET A 27 -2.01 6.04 -1.21
C MET A 27 -0.82 5.20 -1.69
N ALA A 28 -0.53 5.22 -2.99
CA ALA A 28 0.61 4.50 -3.56
C ALA A 28 1.95 4.98 -2.97
N ILE A 29 2.12 6.29 -2.77
CA ILE A 29 3.34 6.85 -2.17
C ILE A 29 3.45 6.46 -0.69
N LYS A 30 2.39 6.68 0.09
CA LYS A 30 2.39 6.38 1.54
C LYS A 30 2.64 4.89 1.81
N LEU A 31 2.01 4.02 1.04
CA LEU A 31 2.17 2.58 1.23
C LEU A 31 3.56 2.11 0.85
N HIS A 32 4.11 2.67 -0.23
CA HIS A 32 5.48 2.36 -0.63
C HIS A 32 6.51 2.91 0.36
N SER A 33 6.30 4.11 0.91
CA SER A 33 7.20 4.66 1.93
C SER A 33 7.19 3.83 3.21
N ILE A 34 6.02 3.37 3.67
CA ILE A 34 5.89 2.48 4.84
C ILE A 34 6.63 1.16 4.57
N TYR A 35 6.41 0.56 3.40
CA TYR A 35 7.10 -0.67 3.01
C TYR A 35 8.63 -0.53 3.02
N VAL A 36 9.16 0.57 2.45
CA VAL A 36 10.61 0.85 2.44
C VAL A 36 11.15 1.08 3.85
N VAL A 37 10.46 1.86 4.69
CA VAL A 37 10.90 2.12 6.07
C VAL A 37 10.89 0.85 6.91
N LEU A 38 9.83 0.04 6.85
CA LEU A 38 9.77 -1.25 7.55
C LEU A 38 10.86 -2.22 7.05
N GLY A 39 11.12 -2.23 5.74
CA GLY A 39 12.20 -3.04 5.16
C GLY A 39 13.57 -2.61 5.67
N LEU A 40 13.84 -1.30 5.72
CA LEU A 40 15.10 -0.76 6.25
C LEU A 40 15.28 -1.08 7.73
N ILE A 41 14.23 -0.94 8.55
CA ILE A 41 14.25 -1.31 9.97
C ILE A 41 14.53 -2.81 10.13
N ALA A 42 13.89 -3.66 9.32
CA ALA A 42 14.10 -5.11 9.38
C ALA A 42 15.54 -5.49 9.02
N ILE A 43 16.10 -4.93 7.95
CA ILE A 43 17.47 -5.21 7.51
C ILE A 43 18.48 -4.69 8.53
N SER A 44 18.36 -3.44 8.96
CA SER A 44 19.31 -2.85 9.92
C SER A 44 19.29 -3.59 11.26
N SER A 45 18.10 -3.94 11.74
CA SER A 45 17.94 -4.72 12.97
C SER A 45 18.49 -6.14 12.84
N SER A 46 18.29 -6.80 11.68
CA SER A 46 18.86 -8.12 11.42
C SER A 46 20.39 -8.07 11.42
N VAL A 47 20.99 -7.10 10.73
CA VAL A 47 22.45 -6.93 10.70
C VAL A 47 22.99 -6.63 12.10
N PHE A 48 22.32 -5.76 12.85
CA PHE A 48 22.68 -5.45 14.23
C PHE A 48 22.65 -6.70 15.12
N VAL A 49 21.55 -7.47 15.10
CA VAL A 49 21.45 -8.71 15.88
C VAL A 49 22.56 -9.68 15.49
N THR A 50 22.80 -9.91 14.20
CA THR A 50 23.86 -10.82 13.76
C THR A 50 25.25 -10.35 14.22
N THR A 51 25.58 -9.07 14.06
CA THR A 51 26.90 -8.54 14.45
C THR A 51 27.16 -8.64 15.96
N PHE A 52 26.17 -8.32 16.79
CA PHE A 52 26.34 -8.30 18.25
C PHE A 52 26.07 -9.65 18.95
N VAL A 53 25.36 -10.57 18.29
CA VAL A 53 25.22 -11.96 18.77
C VAL A 53 26.42 -12.82 18.38
N SER A 54 27.02 -12.60 17.20
CA SER A 54 28.20 -13.36 16.73
C SER A 54 29.53 -12.78 17.21
N GLY A 55 29.60 -11.48 17.51
CA GLY A 55 30.78 -10.85 18.09
C GLY A 55 30.83 -11.06 19.61
N SER A 56 32.00 -11.42 20.15
CA SER A 56 32.30 -11.58 21.58
C SER A 56 32.19 -10.27 22.42
N LEU A 57 31.46 -9.26 21.94
CA LEU A 57 31.18 -7.98 22.59
C LEU A 57 29.95 -8.12 23.50
N GLN A 58 30.08 -8.97 24.52
CA GLN A 58 29.05 -9.20 25.53
C GLN A 58 29.10 -8.13 26.64
N SER A 59 29.41 -6.87 26.30
CA SER A 59 29.52 -5.78 27.28
C SER A 59 28.19 -5.05 27.44
N GLY A 60 27.56 -5.24 28.61
CA GLY A 60 26.56 -4.38 29.27
C GLY A 60 25.42 -3.81 28.41
N VAL A 61 25.69 -2.71 27.72
CA VAL A 61 24.67 -1.86 27.07
C VAL A 61 24.00 -2.55 25.87
N TYR A 62 24.72 -3.39 25.13
CA TYR A 62 24.19 -4.03 23.92
C TYR A 62 23.31 -5.25 24.21
N LYS A 63 23.49 -5.88 25.37
CA LYS A 63 22.71 -7.05 25.78
C LYS A 63 21.25 -6.69 26.05
N ASP A 64 21.03 -5.51 26.62
CA ASP A 64 19.70 -5.01 26.94
C ASP A 64 18.96 -4.46 25.70
N ALA A 65 19.69 -4.01 24.67
CA ALA A 65 19.11 -3.50 23.43
C ALA A 65 18.67 -4.60 22.45
N LEU A 66 19.32 -5.77 22.47
CA LEU A 66 19.06 -6.89 21.54
C LEU A 66 17.60 -7.39 21.51
N PRO A 67 16.89 -7.54 22.64
CA PRO A 67 15.47 -7.92 22.65
C PRO A 67 14.58 -6.91 21.93
N TYR A 68 14.82 -5.60 22.13
CA TYR A 68 14.02 -4.55 21.49
C TYR A 68 14.26 -4.49 19.98
N VAL A 69 15.52 -4.64 19.55
CA VAL A 69 15.89 -4.62 18.12
C VAL A 69 15.35 -5.85 17.39
N SER A 70 15.44 -7.05 17.98
CA SER A 70 14.88 -8.28 17.41
C SER A 70 13.35 -8.26 17.37
N PHE A 71 12.69 -7.68 18.39
CA PHE A 71 11.25 -7.44 18.36
C PHE A 71 10.86 -6.48 17.22
N ALA A 72 11.55 -5.35 17.08
CA ALA A 72 11.28 -4.39 16.01
C ALA A 72 11.46 -5.00 14.61
N ALA A 73 12.50 -5.83 14.42
CA ALA A 73 12.74 -6.57 13.18
C ALA A 73 11.57 -7.51 12.86
N THR A 74 11.17 -8.31 13.85
CA THR A 74 10.11 -9.31 13.71
C THR A 74 8.76 -8.65 13.46
N ALA A 75 8.41 -7.62 14.25
CA ALA A 75 7.19 -6.84 14.06
C ALA A 75 7.13 -6.21 12.67
N SER A 76 8.24 -5.65 12.19
CA SER A 76 8.32 -5.07 10.84
C SER A 76 8.09 -6.13 9.74
N LEU A 77 8.73 -7.30 9.87
CA LEU A 77 8.57 -8.39 8.92
C LEU A 77 7.14 -8.98 8.94
N THR A 78 6.57 -9.15 10.13
CA THR A 78 5.19 -9.59 10.31
C THR A 78 4.22 -8.60 9.70
N LEU A 79 4.39 -7.29 9.90
CA LEU A 79 3.54 -6.26 9.29
C LEU A 79 3.64 -6.24 7.76
N ILE A 80 4.86 -6.35 7.22
CA ILE A 80 5.07 -6.44 5.76
C ILE A 80 4.31 -7.65 5.18
N THR A 81 4.41 -8.79 5.85
CA THR A 81 3.84 -10.06 5.38
C THR A 81 2.32 -10.09 5.56
N ALA A 82 1.83 -9.75 6.75
CA ALA A 82 0.41 -9.84 7.12
C ALA A 82 -0.48 -8.92 6.30
N PHE A 83 0.01 -7.73 5.93
CA PHE A 83 -0.72 -6.78 5.09
C PHE A 83 -0.36 -6.86 3.61
N ASN A 84 0.51 -7.80 3.23
CA ASN A 84 1.03 -7.95 1.87
C ASN A 84 1.38 -6.60 1.21
N LEU A 85 2.13 -5.76 1.96
CA LEU A 85 2.32 -4.34 1.64
C LEU A 85 2.96 -4.14 0.26
N GLY A 86 3.81 -5.08 -0.16
CA GLY A 86 4.42 -5.09 -1.49
C GLY A 86 3.38 -5.22 -2.61
N ASN A 87 2.50 -6.22 -2.53
CA ASN A 87 1.45 -6.39 -3.55
C ASN A 87 0.45 -5.24 -3.50
N LYS A 88 0.07 -4.78 -2.30
CA LYS A 88 -0.87 -3.67 -2.17
C LYS A 88 -0.31 -2.36 -2.75
N ALA A 89 0.97 -2.04 -2.53
CA ALA A 89 1.62 -0.87 -3.13
C ALA A 89 1.66 -0.97 -4.67
N ASN A 90 1.92 -2.17 -5.19
CA ASN A 90 1.90 -2.42 -6.63
C ASN A 90 0.49 -2.25 -7.22
N ASN A 91 -0.53 -2.77 -6.54
CA ASN A 91 -1.93 -2.66 -6.92
C ASN A 91 -2.40 -1.20 -6.94
N CYS A 92 -2.06 -0.40 -5.92
CA CYS A 92 -2.36 1.04 -5.92
C CYS A 92 -1.71 1.76 -7.12
N ARG A 93 -0.45 1.45 -7.45
CA ARG A 93 0.22 2.01 -8.64
C ARG A 93 -0.45 1.57 -9.94
N LYS A 94 -0.84 0.31 -10.04
CA LYS A 94 -1.53 -0.23 -11.23
C LYS A 94 -2.87 0.44 -11.45
N GLY A 95 -3.72 0.53 -10.42
CA GLY A 95 -5.02 1.19 -10.53
C GLY A 95 -4.90 2.69 -10.81
N TRP A 96 -3.93 3.38 -10.18
CA TRP A 96 -3.64 4.78 -10.52
C TRP A 96 -3.25 4.95 -12.00
N ARG A 97 -2.32 4.12 -12.52
CA ARG A 97 -1.91 4.17 -13.93
C ARG A 97 -3.07 3.86 -14.88
N TYR A 98 -3.91 2.90 -14.52
CA TYR A 98 -5.07 2.49 -15.30
C TYR A 98 -6.08 3.65 -15.45
N LEU A 99 -6.49 4.24 -14.32
CA LEU A 99 -7.40 5.38 -14.33
C LEU A 99 -6.79 6.61 -15.02
N HIS A 100 -5.50 6.87 -14.80
CA HIS A 100 -4.80 7.99 -15.42
C HIS A 100 -4.77 7.86 -16.95
N TYR A 101 -4.51 6.64 -17.46
CA TYR A 101 -4.52 6.36 -18.88
C TYR A 101 -5.92 6.52 -19.49
N ALA A 102 -6.96 6.00 -18.82
CA ALA A 102 -8.34 6.17 -19.25
C ALA A 102 -8.74 7.67 -19.28
N PHE A 103 -8.38 8.42 -18.24
CA PHE A 103 -8.64 9.86 -18.18
C PHE A 103 -7.93 10.64 -19.29
N ALA A 104 -6.68 10.28 -19.61
CA ALA A 104 -5.96 10.88 -20.74
C ALA A 104 -6.65 10.59 -22.09
N ARG A 105 -7.14 9.36 -22.29
CA ARG A 105 -7.91 8.99 -23.50
C ARG A 105 -9.25 9.71 -23.58
N TYR A 106 -9.90 9.94 -22.45
CA TYR A 106 -11.13 10.71 -22.40
C TYR A 106 -10.89 12.17 -22.80
N LYS A 107 -9.80 12.80 -22.29
CA LYS A 107 -9.42 14.15 -22.69
C LYS A 107 -9.03 14.29 -24.16
N ALA A 108 -8.57 13.20 -24.78
CA ALA A 108 -8.28 13.13 -26.20
C ALA A 108 -9.51 12.79 -27.06
N ASP A 109 -10.71 12.74 -26.48
CA ASP A 109 -11.98 12.34 -27.12
C ASP A 109 -11.92 10.93 -27.76
N ILE A 110 -11.02 10.07 -27.28
CA ILE A 110 -10.86 8.69 -27.76
C ILE A 110 -11.89 7.77 -27.11
N ILE A 111 -12.25 8.03 -25.85
CA ILE A 111 -13.25 7.27 -25.09
C ILE A 111 -14.31 8.22 -24.53
N LYS A 112 -15.53 7.72 -24.35
CA LYS A 112 -16.65 8.51 -23.80
C LYS A 112 -16.79 8.36 -22.29
N LEU A 113 -17.60 9.23 -21.68
CA LEU A 113 -17.85 9.25 -20.24
C LEU A 113 -18.24 7.88 -19.63
N PRO A 114 -19.09 7.04 -20.26
CA PRO A 114 -19.41 5.72 -19.71
C PRO A 114 -18.20 4.78 -19.64
N GLU A 115 -17.28 4.87 -20.61
CA GLU A 115 -16.05 4.07 -20.61
C GLU A 115 -15.07 4.56 -19.54
N LEU A 116 -15.03 5.87 -19.31
CA LEU A 116 -14.23 6.47 -18.24
C LEU A 116 -14.73 6.04 -16.85
N LEU A 117 -16.05 6.03 -16.63
CA LEU A 117 -16.66 5.56 -15.38
C LEU A 117 -16.38 4.07 -15.16
N LYS A 118 -16.52 3.24 -16.20
CA LYS A 118 -16.14 1.82 -16.12
C LYS A 118 -14.66 1.65 -15.76
N ALA A 119 -13.78 2.47 -16.33
CA ALA A 119 -12.35 2.41 -16.01
C ALA A 119 -12.05 2.84 -14.56
N ARG A 120 -12.86 3.73 -13.97
CA ARG A 120 -12.80 4.08 -12.55
C ARG A 120 -13.16 2.90 -11.67
N ASP A 121 -14.27 2.21 -11.95
CA ASP A 121 -14.72 1.06 -11.16
C ASP A 121 -13.69 -0.10 -11.23
N GLU A 122 -13.12 -0.32 -12.42
CA GLU A 122 -12.04 -1.29 -12.62
C GLU A 122 -10.76 -0.89 -11.88
N ALA A 123 -10.40 0.41 -11.88
CA ALA A 123 -9.27 0.91 -11.10
C ALA A 123 -9.46 0.70 -9.60
N GLU A 124 -10.66 0.92 -9.07
CA GLU A 124 -11.01 0.69 -7.68
C GLU A 124 -10.93 -0.81 -7.33
N THR A 125 -11.40 -1.66 -8.23
CA THR A 125 -11.26 -3.12 -8.11
C THR A 125 -9.80 -3.55 -8.08
N ILE A 126 -8.93 -2.95 -8.91
CA ILE A 126 -7.48 -3.20 -8.91
C ILE A 126 -6.84 -2.74 -7.60
N LEU A 127 -7.26 -1.60 -7.04
CA LEU A 127 -6.76 -1.14 -5.74
C LEU A 127 -7.05 -2.17 -4.65
N GLY A 128 -8.27 -2.72 -4.66
CA GLY A 128 -8.70 -3.76 -3.74
C GLY A 128 -8.77 -3.33 -2.27
N GLY A 129 -9.39 -4.18 -1.46
CA GLY A 129 -9.48 -4.02 0.00
C GLY A 129 -8.13 -4.24 0.71
N VAL A 130 -8.08 -3.98 2.01
CA VAL A 130 -6.95 -4.40 2.85
C VAL A 130 -7.22 -5.84 3.27
N ASP A 131 -6.49 -6.79 2.69
CA ASP A 131 -6.54 -8.19 3.10
C ASP A 131 -5.53 -8.42 4.22
N PHE A 132 -6.03 -8.76 5.42
CA PHE A 132 -5.20 -9.18 6.54
C PHE A 132 -5.02 -10.70 6.49
N GLN A 133 -3.82 -11.15 6.14
CA GLN A 133 -3.48 -12.57 6.08
C GLN A 133 -2.56 -12.92 7.25
N TYR A 134 -3.14 -13.30 8.39
CA TYR A 134 -2.40 -13.85 9.51
C TYR A 134 -2.55 -15.37 9.55
N ASN A 135 -1.48 -16.09 9.22
CA ASN A 135 -1.40 -17.53 9.35
C ASN A 135 -0.55 -17.87 10.59
N PRO A 136 -1.17 -18.12 11.78
CA PRO A 136 -0.41 -18.63 12.90
C PRO A 136 0.09 -20.03 12.54
N LYS A 137 1.40 -20.28 12.68
CA LYS A 137 1.93 -21.65 12.53
C LYS A 137 1.14 -22.60 13.45
N PRO A 138 0.66 -23.76 12.96
CA PRO A 138 0.08 -24.76 13.84
C PRO A 138 1.14 -25.20 14.84
N THR A 139 0.83 -25.09 16.14
CA THR A 139 1.65 -25.65 17.22
C THR A 139 1.72 -27.16 17.05
N PRO A 140 2.91 -27.77 17.00
CA PRO A 140 3.02 -29.22 17.04
C PRO A 140 2.50 -29.72 18.40
N ASN A 141 1.64 -30.74 18.34
CA ASN A 141 1.08 -31.45 19.50
C ASN A 141 2.15 -32.20 20.29
#